data_AF-A0A4U0PKG8-F1
#
_entry.id   AF-A0A4U0PKG8-F1
#
_cell.length_a   1.000
_cell.length_b   1.000
_cell.length_c   1.000
_cell.angle_alpha   90.00
_cell.angle_beta   90.00
_cell.angle_gamma   90.00
#
_symmetry.space_group_name_H-M   'P 1'
#
loop_
_entity.id
_entity.type
_entity.pdbx_description
1 polymer ?
#
loop_
_entity_poly.entity_id
_entity_poly.type
_entity_poly.pdbx_seq_one_letter_code
_entity_poly.pdbx_strand_id
1 'polypeptide(L)'
;MNKTQPSPPCFLPVEEKINRVCMRLPCADRQHVVLTQLFKHIHGRLHERMNVVLREHNVNPVSFTALTMLYSAPDTVLNPSDLADSTGESRANVTRICDELVARGLLSREPNAEDRRRIDLRLAPDGSALVEALLPTLQSRVHSTYNVLNTKEKEQLERLMKKVLGALDQ
;
A
#
# COMPACT_ATOMS: atom_id res chain seq x y z
N MET A 1 15.35 23.99 20.78
CA MET A 1 15.35 22.72 21.54
C MET A 1 14.04 22.00 21.28
N ASN A 2 14.02 21.09 20.30
CA ASN A 2 12.83 20.25 20.05
C ASN A 2 12.71 19.27 21.22
N LYS A 3 11.66 19.43 22.05
CA LYS A 3 11.28 18.40 23.01
C LYS A 3 10.90 17.17 22.19
N THR A 4 11.72 16.13 22.25
CA THR A 4 11.44 14.84 21.63
C THR A 4 10.13 14.34 22.24
N GLN A 5 9.09 14.19 21.42
CA GLN A 5 7.87 13.55 21.88
C GLN A 5 8.21 12.13 22.36
N PRO A 6 7.67 11.68 23.50
CA PRO A 6 7.95 10.35 23.99
C PRO A 6 7.45 9.32 22.98
N SER A 7 8.28 8.32 22.67
CA SER A 7 7.91 7.25 21.76
C SER A 7 6.69 6.47 22.27
N PRO A 8 5.80 6.03 21.37
CA PRO A 8 4.64 5.26 21.77
C PRO A 8 5.08 3.92 22.39
N PRO A 9 4.33 3.35 23.36
CA PRO A 9 4.71 2.12 24.06
C PRO A 9 5.04 0.94 23.12
N CYS A 10 4.36 0.86 21.98
CA CYS A 10 4.61 -0.17 20.97
C CYS A 10 5.95 -0.05 20.24
N PHE A 11 6.59 1.11 20.29
CA PHE A 11 7.86 1.39 19.60
C PHE A 11 9.06 1.47 20.56
N LEU A 12 8.81 1.65 21.87
CA LEU A 12 9.87 1.72 22.90
C LEU A 12 10.87 0.55 22.80
N PRO A 13 10.47 -0.73 22.68
CA PRO A 13 11.43 -1.83 22.60
C PRO A 13 12.34 -1.76 21.36
N VAL A 14 11.84 -1.18 20.28
CA VAL A 14 12.59 -1.01 19.02
C VAL A 14 13.57 0.14 19.17
N GLU A 15 13.13 1.27 19.73
CA GLU A 15 14.00 2.42 19.97
C GLU A 15 15.14 2.09 20.94
N GLU A 16 14.88 1.31 21.99
CA GLU A 16 15.93 0.80 22.88
C GLU A 16 16.97 -0.04 22.13
N LYS A 17 16.52 -0.93 21.22
CA LYS A 17 17.43 -1.73 20.38
C LYS A 17 18.27 -0.84 19.45
N ILE A 18 17.65 0.17 18.82
CA ILE A 18 18.35 1.14 17.97
C ILE A 18 19.42 1.87 18.79
N ASN A 19 19.07 2.35 19.99
CA ASN A 19 20.03 3.02 20.87
C ASN A 19 21.22 2.11 21.21
N ARG A 20 20.98 0.83 21.52
CA ARG A 20 22.05 -0.15 21.78
C ARG A 20 22.94 -0.39 20.55
N VAL A 21 22.38 -0.44 19.35
CA VAL A 21 23.14 -0.63 18.11
C VAL A 21 23.98 0.61 17.80
N CYS A 22 23.41 1.81 17.89
CA CYS A 22 24.14 3.07 17.67
C CYS A 22 25.27 3.28 18.68
N MET A 23 25.11 2.83 19.93
CA MET A 23 26.21 2.82 20.92
C MET A 23 27.37 1.91 20.52
N ARG A 24 27.09 0.82 19.78
CA ARG A 24 28.12 -0.14 19.32
C ARG A 24 28.70 0.21 17.95
N LEU A 25 27.96 0.94 17.13
CA LEU A 25 28.33 1.35 15.77
C LEU A 25 28.05 2.86 15.59
N PRO A 26 28.97 3.74 16.02
CA PRO A 26 28.76 5.19 16.01
C PRO A 26 28.60 5.81 14.61
N CYS A 27 28.95 5.07 13.55
CA CYS A 27 28.77 5.51 12.17
C CYS A 27 27.32 5.44 11.67
N ALA A 28 26.41 4.79 12.42
CA ALA A 28 25.02 4.69 12.05
C ALA A 28 24.26 5.98 12.43
N ASP A 29 23.73 6.69 11.44
CA ASP A 29 22.81 7.80 11.68
C ASP A 29 21.53 7.26 12.36
N ARG A 30 21.45 7.49 13.67
CA ARG A 30 20.33 7.07 14.51
C ARG A 30 19.00 7.56 13.96
N GLN A 31 18.94 8.79 13.46
CA GLN A 31 17.70 9.39 12.98
C GLN A 31 17.20 8.66 11.73
N HIS A 32 18.08 8.31 10.80
CA HIS A 32 17.72 7.50 9.64
C HIS A 32 17.18 6.12 10.06
N VAL A 33 17.85 5.44 10.98
CA VAL A 33 17.39 4.12 11.47
C VAL A 33 16.01 4.22 12.12
N VAL A 34 15.78 5.23 12.96
CA VAL A 34 14.47 5.47 13.60
C VAL A 34 13.39 5.73 12.54
N LEU A 35 13.65 6.59 11.55
CA LEU A 35 12.69 6.89 10.48
C LEU A 35 12.33 5.64 9.68
N THR A 36 13.31 4.83 9.28
CA THR A 36 13.07 3.56 8.59
C THR A 36 12.25 2.59 9.43
N GLN A 37 12.53 2.48 10.73
CA GLN A 37 11.80 1.59 11.62
C GLN A 37 10.37 2.07 11.88
N LEU A 38 10.16 3.38 12.07
CA LEU A 38 8.82 3.97 12.18
C LEU A 38 8.00 3.71 10.91
N PHE A 39 8.58 3.94 9.74
CA PHE A 39 7.92 3.67 8.46
C PHE A 39 7.48 2.19 8.37
N LYS A 40 8.37 1.24 8.67
CA LYS A 40 8.06 -0.20 8.67
C LYS A 40 6.95 -0.56 9.66
N HIS A 41 6.97 0.00 10.86
CA HIS A 41 5.95 -0.28 11.88
C HIS A 41 4.58 0.29 11.51
N ILE A 42 4.54 1.51 10.99
CA ILE A 42 3.31 2.15 10.51
C ILE A 42 2.75 1.34 9.32
N HIS A 43 3.60 1.04 8.33
CA HIS A 43 3.22 0.25 7.16
C HIS A 43 2.64 -1.12 7.57
N GLY A 44 3.33 -1.89 8.41
CA GLY A 44 2.86 -3.20 8.84
C GLY A 44 1.53 -3.16 9.58
N ARG A 45 1.30 -2.15 10.43
CA ARG A 45 0.03 -1.98 11.16
C ARG A 45 -1.11 -1.53 10.28
N LEU A 46 -0.86 -0.62 9.34
CA LEU A 46 -1.85 -0.20 8.35
C LEU A 46 -2.21 -1.37 7.44
N HIS A 47 -1.22 -2.10 6.95
CA HIS A 47 -1.39 -3.28 6.11
C HIS A 47 -2.23 -4.35 6.82
N GLU A 48 -1.96 -4.65 8.10
CA GLU A 48 -2.76 -5.63 8.83
C GLU A 48 -4.21 -5.16 9.06
N ARG A 49 -4.43 -3.88 9.36
CA ARG A 49 -5.79 -3.32 9.47
C ARG A 49 -6.57 -3.43 8.16
N MET A 50 -5.92 -3.17 7.03
CA MET A 50 -6.51 -3.36 5.71
C MET A 50 -6.80 -4.84 5.44
N ASN A 51 -5.83 -5.73 5.72
CA ASN A 51 -5.97 -7.17 5.54
C ASN A 51 -7.19 -7.75 6.24
N VAL A 52 -7.47 -7.32 7.47
CA VAL A 52 -8.65 -7.80 8.23
C VAL A 52 -9.94 -7.52 7.45
N VAL A 53 -10.09 -6.30 6.92
CA VAL A 53 -11.27 -5.91 6.12
C VAL A 53 -11.34 -6.69 4.81
N LEU A 54 -10.21 -6.80 4.11
CA LEU A 54 -10.18 -7.48 2.80
C LEU A 54 -10.48 -8.98 2.92
N ARG A 55 -10.01 -9.63 4.00
CA ARG A 55 -10.28 -11.05 4.29
C ARG A 55 -11.78 -11.32 4.48
N GLU A 56 -12.54 -10.40 5.08
CA GLU A 56 -14.00 -10.53 5.21
C GLU A 56 -14.70 -10.68 3.84
N HIS A 57 -14.06 -10.21 2.76
CA HIS A 57 -14.55 -10.27 1.38
C HIS A 57 -13.74 -11.23 0.49
N ASN A 58 -12.95 -12.13 1.07
CA ASN A 58 -12.06 -13.06 0.37
C ASN A 58 -11.11 -12.37 -0.63
N VAL A 59 -10.68 -11.14 -0.34
CA VAL A 59 -9.77 -10.36 -1.19
C VAL A 59 -8.43 -10.22 -0.48
N ASN A 60 -7.33 -10.29 -1.23
CA ASN A 60 -5.99 -9.97 -0.72
C ASN A 60 -5.58 -8.55 -1.15
N PRO A 61 -4.58 -7.91 -0.50
CA PRO A 61 -4.18 -6.53 -0.80
C PRO A 61 -3.85 -6.28 -2.26
N VAL A 62 -3.09 -7.16 -2.89
CA VAL A 62 -2.67 -7.00 -4.29
C VAL A 62 -3.87 -7.09 -5.23
N SER A 63 -4.81 -8.00 -4.96
CA SER A 63 -6.07 -8.10 -5.70
C SER A 63 -6.90 -6.83 -5.54
N PHE A 64 -6.98 -6.31 -4.32
CA PHE A 64 -7.68 -5.06 -4.05
C PHE A 64 -7.04 -3.89 -4.80
N THR A 65 -5.70 -3.77 -4.79
CA THR A 65 -4.96 -2.76 -5.56
C THR A 65 -5.29 -2.86 -7.06
N ALA A 66 -5.29 -4.06 -7.63
CA ALA A 66 -5.67 -4.26 -9.03
C ALA A 66 -7.07 -3.74 -9.34
N LEU A 67 -8.05 -4.11 -8.51
CA LEU A 67 -9.43 -3.66 -8.64
C LEU A 67 -9.56 -2.14 -8.48
N THR A 68 -8.84 -1.53 -7.53
CA THR A 68 -8.91 -0.07 -7.32
C THR A 68 -8.23 0.72 -8.43
N MET A 69 -7.12 0.23 -8.98
CA MET A 69 -6.47 0.84 -10.14
C MET A 69 -7.44 0.92 -11.32
N LEU A 70 -8.08 -0.19 -11.67
CA LEU A 70 -9.05 -0.26 -12.74
C LEU A 70 -10.33 0.54 -12.44
N TYR A 71 -10.79 0.56 -11.19
CA TYR A 71 -11.94 1.37 -10.77
C TYR A 71 -11.66 2.88 -10.92
N SER A 72 -10.44 3.34 -10.62
CA SER A 72 -10.07 4.75 -10.71
C SER A 72 -9.96 5.28 -12.14
N ALA A 73 -9.87 4.39 -13.12
CA ALA A 73 -9.75 4.72 -14.53
C ALA A 73 -10.54 3.71 -15.39
N PRO A 74 -11.88 3.83 -15.46
CA PRO A 74 -12.77 2.82 -16.05
C PRO A 74 -12.48 2.49 -17.53
N ASP A 75 -11.97 3.47 -18.28
CA ASP A 75 -11.63 3.31 -19.69
C ASP A 75 -10.27 2.61 -19.90
N THR A 76 -9.47 2.48 -18.84
CA THR A 76 -8.14 1.88 -18.90
C THR A 76 -8.19 0.37 -18.83
N VAL A 77 -7.17 -0.24 -19.43
CA VAL A 77 -6.88 -1.67 -19.33
C VAL A 77 -5.66 -1.84 -18.44
N LEU A 78 -5.63 -2.89 -17.64
CA LEU A 78 -4.48 -3.21 -16.80
C LEU A 78 -3.65 -4.30 -17.46
N ASN A 79 -2.38 -4.00 -17.72
CA ASN A 79 -1.39 -5.01 -18.02
C ASN A 79 -0.88 -5.61 -16.70
N PRO A 80 -0.75 -6.94 -16.57
CA PRO A 80 -0.11 -7.57 -15.40
C PRO A 80 1.27 -7.00 -15.05
N SER A 81 2.01 -6.46 -16.03
CA SER A 81 3.31 -5.82 -15.80
C SER A 81 3.17 -4.51 -15.03
N ASP A 82 2.19 -3.67 -15.36
CA ASP A 82 1.95 -2.39 -14.69
C ASP A 82 1.52 -2.59 -13.23
N LEU A 83 0.74 -3.66 -12.99
CA LEU A 83 0.36 -4.05 -11.64
C LEU A 83 1.55 -4.58 -10.82
N ALA A 84 2.51 -5.27 -11.45
CA ALA A 84 3.74 -5.69 -10.78
C ALA A 84 4.56 -4.48 -10.35
N ASP A 85 4.72 -3.49 -11.23
CA ASP A 85 5.47 -2.27 -10.96
C ASP A 85 4.79 -1.41 -9.87
N SER A 86 3.46 -1.33 -9.87
CA SER A 86 2.70 -0.54 -8.89
C SER A 86 2.63 -1.18 -7.50
N THR A 87 2.74 -2.51 -7.40
CA THR A 87 2.64 -3.25 -6.13
C THR A 87 3.99 -3.73 -5.60
N GLY A 88 5.06 -3.67 -6.40
CA GLY A 88 6.36 -4.27 -6.08
C GLY A 88 6.35 -5.80 -6.07
N GLU A 89 5.32 -6.42 -6.65
CA GLU A 89 5.14 -7.87 -6.69
C GLU A 89 5.86 -8.51 -7.87
N SER A 90 6.20 -9.80 -7.75
CA SER A 90 6.74 -10.53 -8.90
C SER A 90 5.68 -10.72 -10.00
N ARG A 91 6.10 -10.65 -11.28
CA ARG A 91 5.18 -10.83 -12.43
C ARG A 91 4.41 -12.15 -12.37
N ALA A 92 5.05 -13.23 -11.93
CA ALA A 92 4.40 -14.54 -11.78
C ALA A 92 3.29 -14.51 -10.72
N ASN A 93 3.52 -13.81 -9.59
CA ASN A 93 2.50 -13.64 -8.56
C ASN A 93 1.33 -12.81 -9.08
N VAL A 94 1.63 -11.74 -9.82
CA VAL A 94 0.59 -10.88 -10.41
C VAL A 94 -0.27 -11.63 -11.42
N THR A 95 0.31 -12.41 -12.33
CA THR A 95 -0.48 -13.23 -13.27
C THR A 95 -1.44 -14.16 -12.52
N ARG A 96 -0.95 -14.88 -11.50
CA ARG A 96 -1.81 -15.74 -10.66
C ARG A 96 -2.98 -14.97 -10.04
N ILE A 97 -2.72 -13.77 -9.53
CA ILE A 97 -3.74 -12.91 -8.90
C ILE A 97 -4.78 -12.45 -9.93
N CYS A 98 -4.35 -12.02 -11.10
CA CYS A 98 -5.26 -11.64 -12.18
C CYS A 98 -6.15 -12.82 -12.58
N ASP A 99 -5.59 -14.02 -12.67
CA ASP A 99 -6.32 -15.25 -13.03
C ASP A 99 -7.37 -15.60 -11.98
N GLU A 100 -7.04 -15.47 -10.69
CA GLU A 100 -7.98 -15.64 -9.58
C GLU A 100 -9.12 -14.62 -9.61
N LEU A 101 -8.82 -13.36 -9.94
CA LEU A 101 -9.84 -12.32 -10.05
C LEU A 101 -10.79 -12.54 -11.24
N VAL A 102 -10.26 -13.02 -12.36
CA VAL A 102 -11.06 -13.40 -13.54
C VAL A 102 -11.93 -14.62 -13.23
N ALA A 103 -11.38 -15.65 -12.59
CA ALA A 103 -12.13 -16.84 -12.18
C ALA A 103 -13.29 -16.51 -11.22
N ARG A 104 -13.14 -15.44 -10.43
CA ARG A 104 -14.18 -14.92 -9.54
C ARG A 104 -15.17 -13.96 -10.19
N GLY A 105 -15.01 -13.64 -11.48
CA GLY A 105 -15.87 -12.69 -12.19
C GLY A 105 -15.65 -11.22 -11.81
N LEU A 106 -14.56 -10.90 -11.10
CA LEU A 106 -14.24 -9.54 -10.67
C LEU A 106 -13.48 -8.75 -11.74
N LEU A 107 -12.76 -9.47 -12.61
CA LEU A 107 -12.13 -8.93 -13.81
C LEU A 107 -12.59 -9.71 -15.05
N SER A 108 -12.54 -9.06 -16.21
CA SER A 108 -12.69 -9.71 -17.51
C SER A 108 -11.37 -9.65 -18.29
N ARG A 109 -11.15 -10.66 -19.15
CA ARG A 109 -10.06 -10.68 -20.11
C ARG A 109 -10.59 -10.27 -21.47
N GLU A 110 -9.95 -9.29 -22.08
CA GLU A 110 -10.23 -8.86 -23.44
C GLU A 110 -8.99 -9.04 -24.32
N PRO A 111 -9.14 -9.49 -25.58
CA PRO A 111 -8.04 -9.46 -26.53
C PRO A 111 -7.61 -8.01 -26.75
N ASN A 112 -6.32 -7.73 -26.63
CA ASN A 112 -5.82 -6.41 -26.98
C ASN A 112 -6.04 -6.13 -28.47
N ALA A 113 -6.52 -4.94 -28.80
CA ALA A 113 -6.89 -4.56 -30.17
C ALA A 113 -5.69 -4.44 -31.12
N GLU A 114 -4.50 -4.15 -30.59
CA GLU A 114 -3.26 -3.93 -31.37
C GLU A 114 -2.37 -5.17 -31.42
N ASP A 115 -2.34 -5.96 -30.34
CA ASP A 115 -1.58 -7.21 -30.26
C ASP A 115 -2.40 -8.33 -29.61
N ARG A 116 -2.95 -9.23 -30.44
CA ARG A 116 -3.75 -10.38 -29.97
C ARG A 116 -3.00 -11.36 -29.06
N ARG A 117 -1.67 -11.24 -28.93
CA ARG A 117 -0.87 -12.02 -27.97
C ARG A 117 -0.90 -11.43 -26.56
N ARG A 118 -1.38 -10.18 -26.42
CA ARG A 118 -1.60 -9.50 -25.14
C ARG A 118 -3.05 -9.64 -24.70
N ILE A 119 -3.21 -9.80 -23.40
CA ILE A 119 -4.51 -9.86 -22.73
C ILE A 119 -4.63 -8.59 -21.92
N ASP A 120 -5.67 -7.83 -22.21
CA ASP A 120 -6.07 -6.66 -21.44
C ASP A 120 -7.04 -7.10 -20.35
N LEU A 121 -6.82 -6.64 -19.13
CA LEU A 121 -7.75 -6.87 -18.03
C LEU A 121 -8.62 -5.64 -17.84
N ARG A 122 -9.93 -5.87 -17.70
CA ARG A 122 -10.91 -4.83 -17.37
C ARG A 122 -11.66 -5.17 -16.10
N LEU A 123 -12.16 -4.12 -15.44
CA LEU A 123 -13.03 -4.29 -14.29
C LEU A 123 -14.39 -4.84 -14.74
N ALA A 124 -14.83 -5.94 -14.13
CA ALA A 124 -16.17 -6.44 -14.33
C ALA A 124 -17.18 -5.68 -13.43
N PRO A 125 -18.50 -5.72 -13.74
CA PRO A 125 -19.52 -5.10 -12.89
C PRO A 125 -19.44 -5.54 -11.42
N ASP A 126 -19.23 -6.84 -11.17
CA ASP A 126 -19.07 -7.38 -9.81
C ASP A 126 -17.79 -6.87 -9.13
N GLY A 127 -16.74 -6.62 -9.91
CA GLY A 127 -15.52 -5.98 -9.44
C GLY A 127 -15.77 -4.54 -8.97
N SER A 128 -16.53 -3.76 -9.74
CA SER A 128 -16.91 -2.38 -9.36
C SER A 128 -17.73 -2.38 -8.08
N ALA A 129 -18.78 -3.20 -8.02
CA ALA A 129 -19.65 -3.32 -6.85
C ALA A 129 -18.86 -3.72 -5.59
N LEU A 130 -17.88 -4.62 -5.73
CA LEU A 130 -17.01 -5.02 -4.63
C LEU A 130 -16.13 -3.86 -4.13
N VAL A 131 -15.55 -3.06 -5.04
CA VAL A 131 -14.75 -1.89 -4.68
C VAL A 131 -15.60 -0.84 -3.96
N GLU A 132 -16.80 -0.56 -4.48
CA GLU A 132 -17.76 0.37 -3.88
C GLU A 132 -18.22 -0.07 -2.48
N ALA A 133 -18.36 -1.38 -2.24
CA ALA A 133 -18.68 -1.92 -0.92
C ALA A 133 -17.50 -1.83 0.07
N LEU A 134 -16.27 -2.05 -0.41
CA LEU A 134 -15.07 -2.10 0.43
C LEU A 134 -14.51 -0.71 0.79
N LEU A 135 -14.52 0.23 -0.16
CA LEU A 135 -13.87 1.53 -0.01
C LEU A 135 -14.35 2.31 1.22
N PRO A 136 -15.67 2.45 1.52
CA PRO A 136 -16.13 3.17 2.70
C PRO A 136 -15.63 2.57 4.02
N THR A 137 -15.60 1.23 4.10
CA THR A 137 -15.14 0.50 5.29
C THR A 137 -13.63 0.68 5.49
N LEU A 138 -12.86 0.58 4.41
CA LEU A 138 -11.42 0.83 4.43
C LEU A 138 -11.13 2.29 4.78
N GLN A 139 -11.85 3.25 4.20
CA GLN A 139 -11.72 4.67 4.56
C GLN A 139 -12.03 4.88 6.03
N SER A 140 -13.14 4.38 6.57
CA SER A 140 -13.47 4.52 7.99
C SER A 140 -12.36 3.97 8.91
N ARG A 141 -11.87 2.75 8.62
CA ARG A 141 -10.86 2.08 9.47
C ARG A 141 -9.45 2.64 9.29
N VAL A 142 -9.06 3.07 8.08
CA VAL A 142 -7.72 3.60 7.78
C VAL A 142 -7.63 5.10 8.01
N HIS A 143 -8.62 5.90 7.59
CA HIS A 143 -8.66 7.35 7.76
C HIS A 143 -8.62 7.77 9.24
N SER A 144 -9.23 6.96 10.12
CA SER A 144 -9.11 7.15 11.58
C SER A 144 -7.66 7.22 12.06
N THR A 145 -6.72 6.57 11.38
CA THR A 145 -5.30 6.57 11.73
C THR A 145 -4.67 7.94 11.53
N TYR A 146 -5.10 8.70 10.53
CA TYR A 146 -4.57 10.03 10.25
C TYR A 146 -5.34 11.14 10.97
N ASN A 147 -6.45 10.82 11.65
CA ASN A 147 -7.23 11.81 12.43
C ASN A 147 -6.52 12.29 13.70
N VAL A 148 -5.42 11.65 14.08
CA VAL A 148 -4.52 12.15 15.14
C VAL A 148 -3.73 13.39 14.71
N LEU A 149 -3.69 13.68 13.41
CA LEU A 149 -3.00 14.82 12.81
C LEU A 149 -4.01 15.92 12.45
N ASN A 150 -3.68 17.16 12.77
CA ASN A 150 -4.41 18.32 12.24
C ASN A 150 -4.07 18.55 10.75
N THR A 151 -4.79 19.45 10.08
CA THR A 151 -4.62 19.72 8.64
C THR A 151 -3.19 20.07 8.25
N LYS A 152 -2.53 20.95 9.02
CA LYS A 152 -1.14 21.36 8.74
C LYS A 152 -0.15 20.21 8.91
N GLU A 153 -0.38 19.36 9.91
CA GLU A 153 0.44 18.16 10.13
C GLU A 153 0.27 17.14 9.00
N LYS A 154 -0.96 16.96 8.49
CA LYS A 154 -1.23 16.11 7.33
C LYS A 154 -0.50 16.61 6.08
N GLU A 155 -0.62 17.90 5.76
CA GLU A 155 0.08 18.54 4.62
C GLU A 155 1.61 18.40 4.74
N GLN A 156 2.15 18.61 5.95
CA GLN A 156 3.57 18.46 6.21
C GLN A 156 4.04 17.01 6.02
N LEU A 157 3.29 16.03 6.56
CA LEU A 157 3.61 14.62 6.43
C LEU A 157 3.60 14.19 4.96
N GLU A 158 2.56 14.56 4.22
CA GLU A 158 2.44 14.26 2.79
C GLU A 158 3.63 14.79 1.99
N ARG A 159 3.99 16.06 2.20
CA ARG A 159 5.15 16.69 1.55
C ARG A 159 6.45 15.97 1.86
N LEU A 160 6.68 15.60 3.12
CA LEU A 160 7.90 14.90 3.55
C LEU A 160 7.97 13.49 2.98
N MET A 161 6.87 12.74 2.99
CA MET A 161 6.81 11.39 2.42
C MET A 161 7.06 11.42 0.91
N LYS A 162 6.45 12.35 0.17
CA LYS A 162 6.72 12.54 -1.26
C LYS A 162 8.20 12.85 -1.54
N LYS A 163 8.83 13.68 -0.71
CA LYS A 163 10.26 14.01 -0.83
C LYS A 163 11.15 12.78 -0.60
N VAL A 164 10.84 11.95 0.38
CA VAL A 164 11.59 10.70 0.64
C VAL A 164 11.38 9.69 -0.49
N LEU A 165 10.14 9.53 -0.98
CA LEU A 165 9.83 8.65 -2.11
C LEU A 165 10.62 9.03 -3.36
N GLY A 166 10.63 10.31 -3.74
CA GLY A 166 11.39 10.76 -4.91
C GLY A 166 12.92 10.65 -4.80
N ALA A 167 13.46 10.34 -3.61
CA ALA A 167 14.88 10.02 -3.42
C ALA A 167 15.16 8.51 -3.59
N LEU A 168 14.14 7.65 -3.63
CA LEU A 168 14.27 6.21 -3.88
C LEU A 168 14.27 5.87 -5.38
N ASP A 169 13.70 6.75 -6.21
CA ASP A 169 13.62 6.59 -7.67
C ASP A 169 14.89 7.11 -8.40
N GLN A 170 15.89 7.60 -7.66
CA GLN A 170 17.17 8.11 -8.16
C GLN A 170 18.28 7.05 -8.06
#